data_AF-A0A2X3KFV4-F1
#
_entry.id   AF-A0A2X3KFV4-F1
#
_cell.length_a   1.000
_cell.length_b   1.000
_cell.length_c   1.000
_cell.angle_alpha   90.00
_cell.angle_beta   90.00
_cell.angle_gamma   90.00
#
_symmetry.space_group_name_H-M   'P 1'
#
loop_
_entity.id
_entity.type
_entity.pdbx_description
1 polymer ?
#
loop_
_entity_poly.entity_id
_entity_poly.type
_entity_poly.pdbx_seq_one_letter_code
_entity_poly.pdbx_strand_id
1 'polypeptide(L)'
;MGGASDPVGLRNNNPGNLVKTANTWDGEVKGDGRFASFATPEHGLRALCKNLLAYNKRGYTTVEQIIGRWAPPNENDTAAYTAAVSKALGVPADKRLDLTDINTLTALCASITQHENGSNPYSQEQITTGAMAALGMTALPQPDGGNLRAAGAATAVTQLDPVQLAQLRSMAQGQLSQQQREYRAGLESELKDFNAVAYQGKSYPREFSEGEFVRAYGYDAGQKEYASYLDTRQLSRDISVVQQLSPGGQQALLNAREPAPGEGFAESSKRYETLQKAVAYVNKVREADPILYAAGQQQVNPLDMQSPEAFGSSLTNRASAIPEIARHYGTPLTVFSKAEASQIGEMLRTAPASQSVAYLDAMRQGLGTGAQYSAALQQVSSYAPSAAVAGILMDKPGGIVAEKRRFSSDVNVSPETAAQTILSGAAARKGTKDVKGIAMPKIPICARISLMQSGMPLPEMRPARHRPMRWQRTTTPG
;
A
#
# COMPACT_ATOMS: atom_id res chain seq x y z
N MET A 1 26.74 -47.71 -32.86
CA MET A 1 27.70 -48.80 -32.58
C MET A 1 28.95 -48.13 -32.05
N GLY A 2 29.40 -48.48 -30.84
CA GLY A 2 30.68 -48.01 -30.30
C GLY A 2 31.64 -49.19 -30.13
N GLY A 3 32.86 -49.04 -30.63
CA GLY A 3 33.91 -50.07 -30.57
C GLY A 3 34.55 -50.12 -29.19
N ALA A 4 35.34 -51.17 -28.90
CA ALA A 4 36.03 -51.36 -27.62
C ALA A 4 37.07 -50.25 -27.29
N SER A 5 37.30 -49.30 -28.19
CA SER A 5 38.21 -48.15 -28.07
C SER A 5 37.54 -46.81 -27.73
N ASP A 6 36.20 -46.74 -27.63
CA ASP A 6 35.50 -45.47 -27.40
C ASP A 6 35.50 -45.04 -25.92
N PRO A 7 35.46 -43.71 -25.64
CA PRO A 7 35.29 -43.17 -24.29
C PRO A 7 34.10 -43.79 -23.55
N VAL A 8 34.24 -43.99 -22.23
CA VAL A 8 33.24 -44.66 -21.38
C VAL A 8 31.87 -43.99 -21.47
N GLY A 9 31.82 -42.66 -21.55
CA GLY A 9 30.59 -41.91 -21.74
C GLY A 9 29.85 -42.30 -23.02
N LEU A 10 30.54 -42.34 -24.16
CA LEU A 10 29.94 -42.76 -25.44
C LEU A 10 29.49 -44.22 -25.44
N ARG A 11 30.32 -45.13 -24.89
CA ARG A 11 29.97 -46.56 -24.79
C ARG A 11 28.74 -46.81 -23.93
N ASN A 12 28.52 -45.98 -22.92
CA ASN A 12 27.40 -46.09 -21.99
C ASN A 12 26.19 -45.24 -22.39
N ASN A 13 26.18 -44.60 -23.57
CA ASN A 13 25.19 -43.58 -23.95
C ASN A 13 25.03 -42.47 -22.88
N ASN A 14 26.12 -42.14 -22.19
CA ASN A 14 26.18 -41.20 -21.08
C ASN A 14 27.10 -40.01 -21.46
N PRO A 15 26.60 -39.08 -22.30
CA PRO A 15 27.39 -37.98 -22.87
C PRO A 15 28.01 -37.05 -21.81
N GLY A 16 27.39 -36.94 -20.63
CA GLY A 16 27.86 -36.10 -19.54
C GLY A 16 28.68 -36.83 -18.48
N ASN A 17 29.06 -38.09 -18.69
CA ASN A 17 29.71 -38.93 -17.68
C ASN A 17 29.02 -38.88 -16.30
N LEU A 18 27.68 -38.88 -16.29
CA LEU A 18 26.88 -38.84 -15.07
C LEU A 18 27.14 -40.08 -14.21
N VAL A 19 27.39 -39.88 -12.92
CA VAL A 19 27.59 -40.97 -11.96
C VAL A 19 26.24 -41.56 -11.53
N LYS A 20 26.19 -42.88 -11.29
CA LYS A 20 24.99 -43.53 -10.74
C LYS A 20 24.64 -42.94 -9.38
N THR A 21 23.34 -42.74 -9.14
CA THR A 21 22.83 -42.30 -7.83
C THR A 21 21.74 -43.26 -7.35
N ALA A 22 21.23 -43.06 -6.12
CA ALA A 22 20.10 -43.83 -5.62
C ALA A 22 18.80 -43.58 -6.42
N ASN A 23 18.72 -42.44 -7.13
CA ASN A 23 17.60 -42.11 -8.00
C ASN A 23 17.93 -42.55 -9.43
N THR A 24 17.13 -43.47 -9.95
CA THR A 24 17.26 -43.98 -11.31
C THR A 24 16.77 -42.94 -12.31
N TRP A 25 17.58 -42.66 -13.34
CA TRP A 25 17.15 -41.83 -14.45
C TRP A 25 16.19 -42.60 -15.36
N ASP A 26 15.31 -41.85 -16.01
CA ASP A 26 14.44 -42.38 -17.06
C ASP A 26 15.29 -42.93 -18.23
N GLY A 27 15.09 -44.20 -18.58
CA GLY A 27 15.90 -44.93 -19.56
C GLY A 27 17.29 -45.36 -19.09
N GLU A 28 17.61 -45.26 -17.78
CA GLU A 28 18.82 -45.85 -17.21
C GLU A 28 18.73 -47.38 -17.20
N VAL A 29 19.78 -48.04 -17.65
CA VAL A 29 19.90 -49.50 -17.71
C VAL A 29 21.05 -49.99 -16.84
N LYS A 30 21.01 -51.28 -16.49
CA LYS A 30 22.12 -51.89 -15.76
C LYS A 30 23.39 -51.87 -16.62
N GLY A 31 24.45 -51.27 -16.09
CA GLY A 31 25.78 -51.28 -16.68
C GLY A 31 26.86 -51.48 -15.61
N ASP A 32 28.11 -51.65 -16.06
CA ASP A 32 29.23 -51.92 -15.18
C ASP A 32 29.96 -50.64 -14.76
N GLY A 33 30.44 -50.59 -13.50
CA GLY A 33 31.22 -49.48 -12.96
C GLY A 33 30.40 -48.30 -12.41
N ARG A 34 31.09 -47.18 -12.15
CA ARG A 34 30.56 -46.02 -11.40
C ARG A 34 29.57 -45.14 -12.17
N PHE A 35 29.70 -45.09 -13.49
CA PHE A 35 28.90 -44.21 -14.35
C PHE A 35 27.57 -44.84 -14.73
N ALA A 36 26.54 -44.01 -14.89
CA ALA A 36 25.24 -44.44 -15.39
C ALA A 36 25.35 -44.94 -16.84
N SER A 37 24.46 -45.84 -17.22
CA SER A 37 24.34 -46.36 -18.59
C SER A 37 22.90 -46.15 -19.05
N PHE A 38 22.71 -45.71 -20.28
CA PHE A 38 21.39 -45.39 -20.82
C PHE A 38 21.03 -46.28 -22.00
N ALA A 39 19.75 -46.60 -22.15
CA ALA A 39 19.25 -47.42 -23.24
C ALA A 39 19.50 -46.81 -24.62
N THR A 40 19.41 -45.48 -24.73
CA THR A 40 19.69 -44.73 -25.96
C THR A 40 20.49 -43.45 -25.69
N PRO A 41 21.20 -42.90 -26.69
CA PRO A 41 21.85 -41.59 -26.59
C PRO A 41 20.94 -40.46 -26.11
N GLU A 42 19.70 -40.42 -26.58
CA GLU A 42 18.72 -39.37 -26.28
C GLU A 42 18.32 -39.39 -24.80
N HIS A 43 18.27 -40.56 -24.16
CA HIS A 43 18.05 -40.69 -22.72
C HIS A 43 19.22 -40.12 -21.91
N GLY A 44 20.46 -40.38 -22.34
CA GLY A 44 21.64 -39.80 -21.71
C GLY A 44 21.73 -38.27 -21.88
N LEU A 45 21.42 -37.78 -23.09
CA LEU A 45 21.36 -36.34 -23.39
C LEU A 45 20.24 -35.65 -22.56
N ARG A 46 19.08 -36.31 -22.41
CA ARG A 46 18.01 -35.85 -21.53
C ARG A 46 18.45 -35.80 -20.07
N ALA A 47 19.12 -36.83 -19.56
CA ALA A 47 19.61 -36.86 -18.19
C ALA A 47 20.63 -35.75 -17.93
N LEU A 48 21.55 -35.52 -18.88
CA LEU A 48 22.48 -34.38 -18.85
C LEU A 48 21.73 -33.04 -18.75
N CYS A 49 20.78 -32.79 -19.65
CA CYS A 49 19.96 -31.57 -19.63
C CYS A 49 19.13 -31.43 -18.33
N LYS A 50 18.57 -32.53 -17.80
CA LYS A 50 17.85 -32.52 -16.51
C LYS A 50 18.77 -32.16 -15.34
N ASN A 51 20.01 -32.64 -15.35
CA ASN A 51 20.99 -32.28 -14.33
C ASN A 51 21.34 -30.78 -14.38
N LEU A 52 21.54 -30.23 -15.59
CA LEU A 52 21.75 -28.79 -15.78
C LEU A 52 20.55 -27.94 -15.33
N LEU A 53 19.33 -28.36 -15.64
CA LEU A 53 18.11 -27.71 -15.14
C LEU A 53 18.00 -27.79 -13.62
N ALA A 54 18.47 -28.89 -13.00
CA ALA A 54 18.53 -29.01 -11.55
C ALA A 54 19.59 -28.08 -10.93
N TYR A 55 20.70 -27.83 -11.62
CA TYR A 55 21.71 -26.83 -11.22
C TYR A 55 21.13 -25.41 -11.28
N ASN A 56 20.41 -25.08 -12.36
CA ASN A 56 19.72 -23.80 -12.49
C ASN A 56 18.74 -23.55 -11.34
N LYS A 57 17.93 -24.56 -10.99
CA LYS A 57 17.00 -24.49 -9.83
C LYS A 57 17.70 -24.28 -8.49
N ARG A 58 18.98 -24.61 -8.39
CA ARG A 58 19.81 -24.43 -7.19
C ARG A 58 20.65 -23.14 -7.23
N GLY A 59 20.47 -22.30 -8.25
CA GLY A 59 21.12 -20.99 -8.38
C GLY A 59 22.46 -21.00 -9.13
N TYR A 60 22.88 -22.12 -9.73
CA TYR A 60 24.05 -22.15 -10.60
C TYR A 60 23.64 -21.68 -12.00
N THR A 61 23.98 -20.44 -12.33
CA THR A 61 23.42 -19.73 -13.50
C THR A 61 24.47 -19.19 -14.47
N THR A 62 25.74 -19.15 -14.11
CA THR A 62 26.83 -18.74 -15.02
C THR A 62 27.62 -19.95 -15.52
N VAL A 63 28.38 -19.79 -16.61
CA VAL A 63 29.26 -20.87 -17.11
C VAL A 63 30.26 -21.27 -16.03
N GLU A 64 30.87 -20.29 -15.34
CA GLU A 64 31.80 -20.54 -14.24
C GLU A 64 31.18 -21.35 -13.10
N GLN A 65 29.97 -20.99 -12.66
CA GLN A 65 29.26 -21.70 -11.59
C GLN A 65 28.87 -23.12 -11.99
N ILE A 66 28.32 -23.27 -13.21
CA ILE A 66 27.85 -24.56 -13.72
C ILE A 66 29.04 -25.51 -13.89
N ILE A 67 30.11 -25.06 -14.56
CA ILE A 67 31.28 -25.88 -14.82
C ILE A 67 32.10 -26.12 -13.56
N GLY A 68 32.24 -25.13 -12.68
CA GLY A 68 32.88 -25.31 -11.38
C GLY A 68 32.17 -26.34 -10.50
N ARG A 69 30.85 -26.45 -10.61
CA ARG A 69 30.08 -27.51 -9.94
C ARG A 69 30.18 -28.86 -10.65
N TRP A 70 30.27 -28.85 -11.98
CA TRP A 70 30.32 -30.03 -12.84
C TRP A 70 31.67 -30.77 -12.72
N ALA A 71 32.78 -30.03 -12.81
CA ALA A 71 34.15 -30.53 -12.82
C ALA A 71 35.03 -29.66 -11.88
N PRO A 72 35.01 -29.93 -10.56
CA PRO A 72 35.78 -29.14 -9.60
C PRO A 72 37.31 -29.24 -9.82
N PRO A 73 38.08 -28.21 -9.40
CA PRO A 73 39.49 -28.03 -9.78
C PRO A 73 40.49 -28.96 -9.07
N ASN A 74 40.03 -29.81 -8.15
CA ASN A 74 40.91 -30.76 -7.46
C ASN A 74 41.45 -31.85 -8.39
N GLU A 75 40.76 -32.13 -9.51
CA GLU A 75 41.11 -33.18 -10.48
C GLU A 75 41.01 -32.72 -11.95
N ASN A 76 40.60 -31.47 -12.22
CA ASN A 76 40.30 -30.97 -13.56
C ASN A 76 40.86 -29.55 -13.79
N ASP A 77 41.17 -29.22 -15.04
CA ASP A 77 41.42 -27.83 -15.45
C ASP A 77 40.07 -27.11 -15.68
N THR A 78 39.40 -26.76 -14.58
CA THR A 78 38.11 -26.07 -14.59
C THR A 78 38.17 -24.75 -15.37
N ALA A 79 39.31 -24.05 -15.33
CA ALA A 79 39.47 -22.77 -16.03
C ALA A 79 39.47 -22.96 -17.56
N ALA A 80 40.21 -23.95 -18.07
CA ALA A 80 40.19 -24.30 -19.49
C ALA A 80 38.80 -24.78 -19.93
N TYR A 81 38.09 -25.55 -19.10
CA TYR A 81 36.73 -26.01 -19.38
C TYR A 81 35.75 -24.82 -19.46
N THR A 82 35.76 -23.94 -18.45
CA THR A 82 34.94 -22.72 -18.45
C THR A 82 35.20 -21.87 -19.70
N ALA A 83 36.46 -21.66 -20.08
CA ALA A 83 36.81 -20.90 -21.28
C ALA A 83 36.29 -21.55 -22.57
N ALA A 84 36.40 -22.89 -22.69
CA ALA A 84 35.90 -23.62 -23.85
C ALA A 84 34.37 -23.50 -23.99
N VAL A 85 33.63 -23.65 -22.88
CA VAL A 85 32.17 -23.55 -22.87
C VAL A 85 31.72 -22.11 -23.13
N SER A 86 32.35 -21.12 -22.51
CA SER A 86 32.09 -19.69 -22.78
C SER A 86 32.27 -19.34 -24.25
N LYS A 87 33.35 -19.83 -24.87
CA LYS A 87 33.61 -19.63 -26.30
C LYS A 87 32.53 -20.29 -27.17
N ALA A 88 32.11 -21.50 -26.83
CA ALA A 88 31.09 -22.22 -27.60
C ALA A 88 29.70 -21.56 -27.50
N LEU A 89 29.36 -20.98 -26.35
CA LEU A 89 28.09 -20.27 -26.15
C LEU A 89 28.15 -18.80 -26.61
N GLY A 90 29.33 -18.26 -26.90
CA GLY A 90 29.51 -16.84 -27.28
C GLY A 90 29.21 -15.87 -26.13
N VAL A 91 29.44 -16.29 -24.88
CA VAL A 91 29.10 -15.53 -23.67
C VAL A 91 30.27 -15.50 -22.68
N PRO A 92 30.44 -14.40 -21.92
CA PRO A 92 31.39 -14.34 -20.81
C PRO A 92 31.15 -15.45 -19.78
N ALA A 93 32.20 -15.87 -19.07
CA ALA A 93 32.13 -16.94 -18.08
C ALA A 93 31.22 -16.61 -16.87
N ASP A 94 31.18 -15.34 -16.53
CA ASP A 94 30.39 -14.73 -15.46
C ASP A 94 28.99 -14.28 -15.93
N LYS A 95 28.71 -14.33 -17.23
CA LYS A 95 27.37 -14.01 -17.75
C LYS A 95 26.38 -15.10 -17.34
N ARG A 96 25.23 -14.67 -16.85
CA ARG A 96 24.13 -15.56 -16.49
C ARG A 96 23.44 -16.11 -17.74
N LEU A 97 23.07 -17.38 -17.67
CA LEU A 97 22.44 -18.14 -18.74
C LEU A 97 20.96 -18.38 -18.41
N ASP A 98 20.10 -18.27 -19.42
CA ASP A 98 18.73 -18.78 -19.33
C ASP A 98 18.70 -20.24 -19.85
N LEU A 99 18.76 -21.21 -18.92
CA LEU A 99 18.70 -22.63 -19.29
C LEU A 99 17.28 -23.11 -19.67
N THR A 100 16.27 -22.24 -19.60
CA THR A 100 14.93 -22.52 -20.13
C THR A 100 14.81 -22.19 -21.61
N ASP A 101 15.72 -21.37 -22.14
CA ASP A 101 15.92 -21.23 -23.58
C ASP A 101 16.57 -22.49 -24.14
N ILE A 102 15.86 -23.14 -25.07
CA ILE A 102 16.28 -24.41 -25.66
C ILE A 102 17.60 -24.28 -26.44
N ASN A 103 17.89 -23.12 -27.04
CA ASN A 103 19.12 -22.91 -27.79
C ASN A 103 20.32 -22.85 -26.84
N THR A 104 20.18 -22.13 -25.74
CA THR A 104 21.19 -22.05 -24.67
C THR A 104 21.41 -23.42 -24.03
N LEU A 105 20.35 -24.15 -23.68
CA LEU A 105 20.46 -25.49 -23.08
C LEU A 105 21.11 -26.51 -24.01
N THR A 106 20.76 -26.49 -25.31
CA THR A 106 21.35 -27.40 -26.30
C THR A 106 22.82 -27.07 -26.58
N ALA A 107 23.18 -25.80 -26.69
CA ALA A 107 24.58 -25.38 -26.85
C ALA A 107 25.44 -25.78 -25.65
N LEU A 108 24.91 -25.63 -24.43
CA LEU A 108 25.59 -26.05 -23.20
C LEU A 108 25.77 -27.57 -23.12
N CYS A 109 24.71 -28.32 -23.42
CA CYS A 109 24.75 -29.78 -23.48
C CYS A 109 25.78 -30.29 -24.50
N ALA A 110 25.81 -29.69 -25.70
CA ALA A 110 26.78 -30.02 -26.74
C ALA A 110 28.23 -29.73 -26.30
N SER A 111 28.45 -28.59 -25.63
CA SER A 111 29.76 -28.17 -25.15
C SER A 111 30.31 -29.08 -24.05
N ILE A 112 29.46 -29.48 -23.10
CA ILE A 112 29.83 -30.43 -22.05
C ILE A 112 30.15 -31.80 -22.66
N THR A 113 29.31 -32.28 -23.57
CA THR A 113 29.52 -33.58 -24.22
C THR A 113 30.86 -33.64 -24.97
N GLN A 114 31.19 -32.57 -25.70
CA GLN A 114 32.46 -32.42 -26.42
C GLN A 114 33.66 -32.45 -25.48
N HIS A 115 33.57 -31.81 -24.32
CA HIS A 115 34.66 -31.76 -23.35
C HIS A 115 34.84 -33.11 -22.63
N GLU A 116 33.75 -33.72 -22.19
CA GLU A 116 33.74 -34.98 -21.43
C GLU A 116 34.25 -36.20 -22.21
N ASN A 117 34.04 -36.22 -23.53
CA ASN A 117 34.39 -37.36 -24.38
C ASN A 117 35.51 -37.05 -25.38
N GLY A 118 36.04 -35.82 -25.39
CA GLY A 118 36.97 -35.33 -26.41
C GLY A 118 36.37 -35.18 -27.82
N SER A 119 35.10 -35.55 -27.99
CA SER A 119 34.32 -35.45 -29.22
C SER A 119 32.83 -35.43 -28.90
N ASN A 120 32.04 -34.81 -29.78
CA ASN A 120 30.58 -34.88 -29.73
C ASN A 120 30.08 -35.58 -31.01
N PRO A 121 29.84 -36.90 -30.96
CA PRO A 121 29.37 -37.66 -32.12
C PRO A 121 27.87 -37.53 -32.36
N TYR A 122 27.14 -36.82 -31.48
CA TYR A 122 25.70 -36.69 -31.57
C TYR A 122 25.35 -35.54 -32.51
N SER A 123 24.34 -35.77 -33.36
CA SER A 123 23.82 -34.71 -34.20
C SER A 123 23.16 -33.63 -33.33
N GLN A 124 23.11 -32.40 -33.84
CA GLN A 124 22.38 -31.30 -33.19
C GLN A 124 20.91 -31.67 -32.91
N GLU A 125 20.36 -32.58 -33.72
CA GLU A 125 19.03 -33.17 -33.57
C GLU A 125 18.89 -34.05 -32.34
N GLN A 126 19.82 -34.98 -32.11
CA GLN A 126 19.79 -35.84 -30.92
C GLN A 126 19.90 -35.02 -29.64
N ILE A 127 20.77 -34.01 -29.62
CA ILE A 127 20.98 -33.10 -28.48
C ILE A 127 19.71 -32.31 -28.17
N THR A 128 19.04 -31.81 -29.21
CA THR A 128 17.77 -31.10 -29.06
C THR A 128 16.67 -32.01 -28.55
N THR A 129 16.59 -33.23 -29.06
CA THR A 129 15.60 -34.22 -28.60
C THR A 129 15.75 -34.50 -27.12
N GLY A 130 16.97 -34.68 -26.64
CA GLY A 130 17.27 -34.79 -25.21
C GLY A 130 16.87 -33.55 -24.41
N ALA A 131 17.17 -32.35 -24.92
CA ALA A 131 16.79 -31.09 -24.27
C ALA A 131 15.27 -30.86 -24.20
N MET A 132 14.52 -31.12 -25.28
CA MET A 132 13.06 -31.05 -25.32
C MET A 132 12.42 -32.02 -24.33
N ALA A 133 12.91 -33.27 -24.28
CA ALA A 133 12.43 -34.25 -23.34
C ALA A 133 12.78 -33.88 -21.88
N ALA A 134 13.90 -33.18 -21.66
CA ALA A 134 14.28 -32.67 -20.35
C ALA A 134 13.38 -31.50 -19.90
N LEU A 135 12.94 -30.66 -20.84
CA LEU A 135 11.96 -29.59 -20.60
C LEU A 135 10.51 -30.11 -20.51
N GLY A 136 10.27 -31.40 -20.80
CA GLY A 136 8.96 -32.06 -20.69
C GLY A 136 8.06 -31.88 -21.92
N MET A 137 8.65 -31.57 -23.08
CA MET A 137 7.93 -31.22 -24.30
C MET A 137 7.68 -32.44 -25.20
N THR A 138 8.51 -33.46 -25.09
CA THR A 138 8.38 -34.76 -25.76
C THR A 138 8.66 -35.88 -24.76
N ALA A 139 7.97 -37.00 -24.90
CA ALA A 139 8.30 -38.22 -24.16
C ALA A 139 9.24 -39.07 -25.01
N LEU A 140 10.32 -39.58 -24.41
CA LEU A 140 11.16 -40.59 -25.06
C LEU A 140 10.49 -41.97 -24.89
N PRO A 141 10.56 -42.85 -25.90
CA PRO A 141 10.06 -44.22 -25.77
C PRO A 141 10.77 -44.96 -24.64
N GLN A 142 10.00 -45.68 -23.80
CA GLN A 142 10.57 -46.48 -22.71
C GLN A 142 11.26 -47.73 -23.26
N PRO A 143 12.43 -48.12 -22.70
CA PRO A 143 13.11 -49.34 -23.09
C PRO A 143 12.44 -50.56 -22.42
N ASP A 144 11.44 -51.16 -23.06
CA ASP A 144 10.86 -52.42 -22.60
C ASP A 144 11.89 -53.55 -22.77
N GLY A 145 12.13 -54.30 -21.69
CA GLY A 145 13.24 -55.26 -21.49
C GLY A 145 13.25 -56.53 -22.37
N GLY A 146 12.78 -56.48 -23.62
CA GLY A 146 12.93 -57.54 -24.60
C GLY A 146 13.89 -57.13 -25.69
N ASN A 147 14.96 -57.91 -25.89
CA ASN A 147 15.96 -57.81 -26.98
C ASN A 147 15.67 -56.73 -28.03
N LEU A 148 16.25 -55.54 -27.82
CA LEU A 148 16.30 -54.50 -28.84
C LEU A 148 17.20 -54.99 -30.00
N ARG A 149 16.62 -55.77 -30.90
CA ARG A 149 17.10 -55.81 -32.28
C ARG A 149 17.00 -54.38 -32.79
N ALA A 150 18.13 -53.82 -33.21
CA ALA A 150 18.22 -52.54 -33.87
C ALA A 150 17.28 -52.52 -35.10
N ALA A 151 16.05 -52.08 -34.91
CA ALA A 151 15.09 -51.75 -35.96
C ALA A 151 13.86 -51.07 -35.33
N GLY A 152 13.64 -49.78 -35.64
CA GLY A 152 12.27 -49.27 -35.83
C GLY A 152 11.76 -48.16 -34.92
N ALA A 153 12.29 -47.96 -33.70
CA ALA A 153 11.73 -46.95 -32.77
C ALA A 153 12.61 -45.71 -32.53
N ALA A 154 13.91 -45.78 -32.82
CA ALA A 154 14.78 -44.59 -32.85
C ALA A 154 14.48 -43.67 -34.07
N THR A 155 13.75 -44.20 -35.05
CA THR A 155 13.53 -43.61 -36.37
C THR A 155 12.43 -42.55 -36.47
N ALA A 156 11.66 -42.27 -35.42
CA ALA A 156 10.64 -41.20 -35.48
C ALA A 156 11.26 -39.79 -35.35
N VAL A 157 12.45 -39.68 -34.76
CA VAL A 157 13.14 -38.40 -34.57
C VAL A 157 14.45 -38.33 -35.34
N THR A 158 15.14 -39.46 -35.61
CA THR A 158 16.36 -39.46 -36.45
C THR A 158 16.09 -39.49 -37.96
N GLN A 159 14.82 -39.50 -38.40
CA GLN A 159 14.44 -39.35 -39.82
C GLN A 159 13.79 -38.01 -40.12
N LEU A 160 13.72 -37.10 -39.14
CA LEU A 160 13.24 -35.76 -39.40
C LEU A 160 14.33 -35.03 -40.18
N ASP A 161 13.98 -34.45 -41.33
CA ASP A 161 14.94 -33.60 -42.02
C ASP A 161 15.25 -32.33 -41.16
N PRO A 162 16.36 -31.61 -41.42
CA PRO A 162 16.71 -30.42 -40.66
C PRO A 162 15.61 -29.34 -40.57
N VAL A 163 14.71 -29.26 -41.57
CA VAL A 163 13.52 -28.40 -41.61
C VAL A 163 12.44 -28.91 -40.67
N GLN A 164 12.15 -30.21 -40.66
CA GLN A 164 11.15 -30.81 -39.76
C GLN A 164 11.55 -30.65 -38.28
N LEU A 165 12.84 -30.79 -37.97
CA LEU A 165 13.33 -30.56 -36.62
C LEU A 165 13.34 -29.07 -36.24
N ALA A 166 13.72 -28.18 -37.15
CA ALA A 166 13.61 -26.75 -36.92
C ALA A 166 12.14 -26.35 -36.67
N GLN A 167 11.20 -26.99 -37.36
CA GLN A 167 9.77 -26.79 -37.17
C GLN A 167 9.28 -27.33 -35.82
N LEU A 168 9.75 -28.50 -35.39
CA LEU A 168 9.49 -29.04 -34.04
C LEU A 168 10.07 -28.14 -32.93
N ARG A 169 11.30 -27.62 -33.09
CA ARG A 169 11.89 -26.64 -32.16
C ARG A 169 11.10 -25.34 -32.12
N SER A 170 10.65 -24.84 -33.27
CA SER A 170 9.85 -23.64 -33.37
C SER A 170 8.48 -23.83 -32.72
N MET A 171 7.82 -24.97 -32.95
CA MET A 171 6.56 -25.34 -32.28
C MET A 171 6.75 -25.49 -30.76
N ALA A 172 7.83 -26.13 -30.35
CA ALA A 172 8.23 -26.27 -28.95
C ALA A 172 8.43 -24.89 -28.29
N GLN A 173 9.30 -24.05 -28.86
CA GLN A 173 9.52 -22.67 -28.37
C GLN A 173 8.22 -21.87 -28.38
N GLY A 174 7.38 -22.04 -29.39
CA GLY A 174 6.07 -21.39 -29.49
C GLY A 174 5.14 -21.78 -28.34
N GLN A 175 5.07 -23.07 -27.99
CA GLN A 175 4.28 -23.58 -26.87
C GLN A 175 4.85 -23.14 -25.51
N LEU A 176 6.17 -23.18 -25.30
CA LEU A 176 6.82 -22.69 -24.08
C LEU A 176 6.56 -21.19 -23.89
N SER A 177 6.76 -20.42 -24.97
CA SER A 177 6.47 -18.99 -24.99
C SER A 177 4.99 -18.71 -24.74
N GLN A 178 4.09 -19.57 -25.22
CA GLN A 178 2.66 -19.45 -24.95
C GLN A 178 2.34 -19.70 -23.47
N GLN A 179 2.82 -20.79 -22.89
CA GLN A 179 2.63 -21.06 -21.46
C GLN A 179 3.23 -19.96 -20.58
N GLN A 180 4.38 -19.40 -20.96
CA GLN A 180 4.99 -18.29 -20.25
C GLN A 180 4.12 -17.02 -20.35
N ARG A 181 3.57 -16.70 -21.53
CA ARG A 181 2.64 -15.56 -21.70
C ARG A 181 1.38 -15.72 -20.86
N GLU A 182 0.79 -16.91 -20.84
CA GLU A 182 -0.40 -17.21 -20.03
C GLU A 182 -0.10 -17.07 -18.53
N TYR A 183 1.02 -17.62 -18.08
CA TYR A 183 1.47 -17.50 -16.69
C TYR A 183 1.74 -16.05 -16.30
N ARG A 184 2.44 -15.30 -17.16
CA ARG A 184 2.73 -13.88 -16.97
C ARG A 184 1.45 -13.06 -16.90
N ALA A 185 0.48 -13.29 -17.79
CA ALA A 185 -0.80 -12.59 -17.76
C ALA A 185 -1.58 -12.83 -16.45
N GLY A 186 -1.55 -14.06 -15.94
CA GLY A 186 -2.12 -14.39 -14.62
C GLY A 186 -1.43 -13.63 -13.49
N LEU A 187 -0.10 -13.65 -13.45
CA LEU A 187 0.69 -12.94 -12.44
C LEU A 187 0.45 -11.42 -12.52
N GLU A 188 0.41 -10.83 -13.71
CA GLU A 188 0.15 -9.40 -13.92
C GLU A 188 -1.24 -8.98 -13.41
N SER A 189 -2.25 -9.83 -13.58
CA SER A 189 -3.59 -9.58 -13.04
C SER A 189 -3.57 -9.51 -11.51
N GLU A 190 -2.90 -10.46 -10.85
CA GLU A 190 -2.79 -10.47 -9.38
C GLU A 190 -1.95 -9.31 -8.85
N LEU A 191 -0.85 -8.95 -9.54
CA LEU A 191 -0.02 -7.80 -9.18
C LEU A 191 -0.78 -6.49 -9.31
N LYS A 192 -1.70 -6.38 -10.26
CA LYS A 192 -2.59 -5.21 -10.38
C LYS A 192 -3.49 -5.05 -9.16
N ASP A 193 -4.08 -6.15 -8.68
CA ASP A 193 -4.91 -6.15 -7.47
C ASP A 193 -4.07 -5.83 -6.23
N PHE A 194 -2.90 -6.46 -6.11
CA PHE A 194 -1.91 -6.14 -5.07
C PHE A 194 -1.58 -4.64 -5.06
N ASN A 195 -1.25 -4.04 -6.20
CA ASN A 195 -0.91 -2.62 -6.31
C ASN A 195 -2.08 -1.73 -5.90
N ALA A 196 -3.31 -2.06 -6.32
CA ALA A 196 -4.50 -1.31 -5.94
C ALA A 196 -4.75 -1.31 -4.41
N VAL A 197 -4.46 -2.42 -3.73
CA VAL A 197 -4.55 -2.56 -2.27
C VAL A 197 -3.36 -1.86 -1.58
N ALA A 198 -2.16 -2.02 -2.11
CA ALA A 198 -0.93 -1.44 -1.59
C ALA A 198 -0.96 0.09 -1.58
N TYR A 199 -1.47 0.71 -2.65
CA TYR A 199 -1.63 2.17 -2.73
C TYR A 199 -2.69 2.73 -1.78
N GLN A 200 -3.52 1.89 -1.17
CA GLN A 200 -4.42 2.28 -0.08
C GLN A 200 -3.78 2.10 1.31
N GLY A 201 -2.51 1.67 1.38
CA GLY A 201 -1.82 1.33 2.63
C GLY A 201 -2.39 0.09 3.31
N LYS A 202 -3.08 -0.78 2.57
CA LYS A 202 -3.66 -2.02 3.08
C LYS A 202 -2.71 -3.19 2.84
N SER A 203 -2.75 -4.16 3.76
CA SER A 203 -2.00 -5.41 3.60
C SER A 203 -2.68 -6.31 2.59
N TYR A 204 -1.92 -6.80 1.61
CA TYR A 204 -2.38 -7.84 0.69
C TYR A 204 -2.03 -9.22 1.27
N PRO A 205 -2.95 -10.21 1.27
CA PRO A 205 -2.73 -11.48 1.96
C PRO A 205 -1.67 -12.39 1.35
N ARG A 206 -1.48 -12.34 0.02
CA ARG A 206 -0.55 -13.21 -0.70
C ARG A 206 0.82 -12.55 -0.82
N GLU A 207 1.86 -13.32 -0.54
CA GLU A 207 3.24 -12.97 -0.86
C GLU A 207 3.65 -13.63 -2.17
N PHE A 208 4.36 -12.87 -3.02
CA PHE A 208 4.89 -13.38 -4.28
C PHE A 208 6.38 -13.66 -4.11
N SER A 209 6.86 -14.73 -4.74
CA SER A 209 8.25 -15.21 -4.67
C SER A 209 9.04 -14.83 -5.92
N GLU A 210 10.34 -14.63 -5.77
CA GLU A 210 11.28 -14.33 -6.87
C GLU A 210 11.15 -15.32 -8.04
N GLY A 211 10.97 -16.61 -7.74
CA GLY A 211 10.82 -17.66 -8.74
C GLY A 211 9.59 -17.51 -9.64
N GLU A 212 8.51 -16.91 -9.13
CA GLU A 212 7.32 -16.60 -9.94
C GLU A 212 7.63 -15.51 -10.97
N PHE A 213 8.35 -14.46 -10.57
CA PHE A 213 8.77 -13.41 -11.51
C PHE A 213 9.79 -13.91 -12.53
N VAL A 214 10.77 -14.71 -12.11
CA VAL A 214 11.75 -15.33 -13.03
C VAL A 214 11.06 -16.23 -14.04
N ARG A 215 10.03 -16.99 -13.62
CA ARG A 215 9.23 -17.81 -14.53
C ARG A 215 8.45 -16.96 -15.54
N ALA A 216 7.86 -15.84 -15.10
CA ALA A 216 7.02 -14.99 -15.95
C ALA A 216 7.82 -14.11 -16.93
N TYR A 217 8.96 -13.56 -16.49
CA TYR A 217 9.70 -12.53 -17.22
C TYR A 217 11.11 -12.99 -17.67
N GLY A 218 11.56 -14.19 -17.27
CA GLY A 218 12.95 -14.60 -17.39
C GLY A 218 13.79 -14.08 -16.23
N TYR A 219 15.07 -14.49 -16.16
CA TYR A 219 15.91 -14.20 -14.99
C TYR A 219 16.12 -12.69 -14.75
N ASP A 220 16.71 -11.98 -15.70
CA ASP A 220 17.11 -10.57 -15.50
C ASP A 220 15.90 -9.64 -15.29
N ALA A 221 14.87 -9.77 -16.13
CA ALA A 221 13.66 -8.97 -15.99
C ALA A 221 12.84 -9.38 -14.75
N GLY A 222 12.80 -10.67 -14.43
CA GLY A 222 12.12 -11.17 -13.23
C GLY A 222 12.70 -10.62 -11.93
N GLN A 223 14.03 -10.50 -11.82
CA GLN A 223 14.66 -9.86 -10.66
C GLN A 223 14.22 -8.39 -10.50
N LYS A 224 14.18 -7.64 -11.61
CA LYS A 224 13.79 -6.23 -11.60
C LYS A 224 12.33 -6.04 -11.19
N GLU A 225 11.43 -6.85 -11.75
CA GLU A 225 10.02 -6.81 -11.37
C GLU A 225 9.80 -7.25 -9.92
N TYR A 226 10.55 -8.25 -9.43
CA TYR A 226 10.50 -8.67 -8.03
C TYR A 226 10.98 -7.57 -7.08
N ALA A 227 12.06 -6.86 -7.42
CA ALA A 227 12.52 -5.70 -6.66
C ALA A 227 11.45 -4.58 -6.63
N SER A 228 10.81 -4.30 -7.77
CA SER A 228 9.71 -3.32 -7.86
C SER A 228 8.50 -3.72 -7.00
N TYR A 229 8.18 -5.02 -6.95
CA TYR A 229 7.16 -5.57 -6.05
C TYR A 229 7.50 -5.32 -4.58
N LEU A 230 8.74 -5.61 -4.16
CA LEU A 230 9.21 -5.37 -2.78
C LEU A 230 9.14 -3.89 -2.41
N ASP A 231 9.54 -3.00 -3.33
CA ASP A 231 9.44 -1.55 -3.13
C ASP A 231 7.98 -1.09 -2.98
N THR A 232 7.07 -1.65 -3.77
CA THR A 232 5.64 -1.32 -3.68
C THR A 232 5.01 -1.84 -2.39
N ARG A 233 5.46 -3.01 -1.92
CA ARG A 233 5.10 -3.52 -0.59
C ARG A 233 5.63 -2.61 0.51
N GLN A 234 6.85 -2.09 0.36
CA GLN A 234 7.41 -1.12 1.29
C GLN A 234 6.58 0.17 1.31
N LEU A 235 6.17 0.68 0.15
CA LEU A 235 5.28 1.83 0.06
C LEU A 235 3.97 1.60 0.81
N SER A 236 3.34 0.42 0.70
CA SER A 236 2.12 0.11 1.47
C SER A 236 2.34 0.23 2.98
N ARG A 237 3.47 -0.29 3.47
CA ARG A 237 3.88 -0.16 4.89
C ARG A 237 4.13 1.31 5.26
N ASP A 238 4.79 2.06 4.40
CA ASP A 238 5.06 3.47 4.62
C ASP A 238 3.73 4.27 4.71
N ILE A 239 2.78 4.04 3.80
CA ILE A 239 1.45 4.67 3.81
C ILE A 239 0.67 4.31 5.08
N SER A 240 0.76 3.06 5.56
CA SER A 240 0.05 2.66 6.78
C SER A 240 0.59 3.35 8.03
N VAL A 241 1.92 3.52 8.15
CA VAL A 241 2.53 4.20 9.30
C VAL A 241 2.39 5.73 9.27
N VAL A 242 2.21 6.35 8.09
CA VAL A 242 1.97 7.81 7.95
C VAL A 242 0.83 8.30 8.85
N GLN A 243 -0.17 7.45 9.09
CA GLN A 243 -1.31 7.76 9.96
C GLN A 243 -0.92 7.94 11.44
N GLN A 244 0.21 7.39 11.88
CA GLN A 244 0.66 7.45 13.27
C GLN A 244 1.80 8.45 13.46
N LEU A 245 2.52 8.78 12.39
CA LEU A 245 3.66 9.70 12.42
C LEU A 245 3.23 11.15 12.65
N SER A 246 4.07 11.89 13.40
CA SER A 246 4.01 13.34 13.50
C SER A 246 4.40 14.00 12.16
N PRO A 247 4.09 15.29 11.92
CA PRO A 247 4.52 15.99 10.70
C PRO A 247 6.04 15.93 10.47
N GLY A 248 6.83 16.03 11.55
CA GLY A 248 8.29 15.87 11.47
C GLY A 248 8.70 14.45 11.07
N GLY A 249 8.04 13.42 11.62
CA GLY A 249 8.27 12.02 11.25
C GLY A 249 7.87 11.71 9.80
N GLN A 250 6.78 12.30 9.32
CA GLN A 250 6.35 12.18 7.92
C GLN A 250 7.38 12.83 6.98
N GLN A 251 7.91 14.00 7.33
CA GLN A 251 8.95 14.64 6.52
C GLN A 251 10.25 13.81 6.51
N ALA A 252 10.64 13.24 7.65
CA ALA A 252 11.79 12.34 7.72
C ALA A 252 11.59 11.09 6.83
N LEU A 253 10.39 10.53 6.81
CA LEU A 253 10.04 9.41 5.94
C LEU A 253 10.10 9.80 4.45
N LEU A 254 9.57 10.97 4.08
CA LEU A 254 9.66 11.48 2.71
C LEU A 254 11.12 11.65 2.28
N ASN A 255 11.94 12.30 3.09
CA ASN A 255 13.36 12.48 2.79
C ASN A 255 14.09 11.13 2.65
N ALA A 256 13.75 10.14 3.50
CA ALA A 256 14.32 8.80 3.44
C ALA A 256 13.83 7.95 2.24
N ARG A 257 12.84 8.43 1.48
CA ARG A 257 12.27 7.76 0.31
C ARG A 257 12.43 8.57 -0.97
N GLU A 258 13.24 9.63 -0.93
CA GLU A 258 13.50 10.46 -2.10
C GLU A 258 14.19 9.62 -3.18
N PRO A 259 13.64 9.58 -4.41
CA PRO A 259 14.19 8.75 -5.48
C PRO A 259 15.51 9.35 -5.99
N ALA A 260 16.55 8.51 -6.08
CA ALA A 260 17.82 8.90 -6.69
C ALA A 260 17.79 8.69 -8.21
N PRO A 261 18.36 9.61 -9.02
CA PRO A 261 18.47 9.43 -10.47
C PRO A 261 19.19 8.12 -10.81
N GLY A 262 18.58 7.29 -11.68
CA GLY A 262 19.15 6.00 -12.05
C GLY A 262 18.15 5.06 -12.71
N GLU A 263 18.52 3.78 -12.78
CA GLU A 263 17.63 2.71 -13.25
C GLU A 263 16.39 2.61 -12.34
N GLY A 264 15.20 2.50 -12.94
CA GLY A 264 13.94 2.44 -12.19
C GLY A 264 13.44 3.77 -11.64
N PHE A 265 14.11 4.90 -11.96
CA PHE A 265 13.73 6.23 -11.45
C PHE A 265 12.26 6.57 -11.67
N ALA A 266 11.71 6.31 -12.87
CA ALA A 266 10.31 6.61 -13.19
C ALA A 266 9.30 5.92 -12.24
N GLU A 267 9.53 4.65 -11.90
CA GLU A 267 8.65 3.91 -10.98
C GLU A 267 8.87 4.34 -9.53
N SER A 268 10.12 4.57 -9.13
CA SER A 268 10.42 5.10 -7.78
C SER A 268 9.81 6.48 -7.55
N SER A 269 9.81 7.35 -8.57
CA SER A 269 9.18 8.68 -8.52
C SER A 269 7.67 8.60 -8.38
N LYS A 270 6.99 7.67 -9.09
CA LYS A 270 5.55 7.45 -8.90
C LYS A 270 5.23 6.97 -7.48
N ARG A 271 6.04 6.07 -6.92
CA ARG A 271 5.88 5.60 -5.54
C ARG A 271 6.05 6.75 -4.54
N TYR A 272 7.06 7.58 -4.75
CA TYR A 272 7.32 8.77 -3.94
C TYR A 272 6.17 9.79 -4.01
N GLU A 273 5.66 10.10 -5.20
CA GLU A 273 4.48 10.97 -5.37
C GLU A 273 3.24 10.41 -4.67
N THR A 274 3.06 9.08 -4.69
CA THR A 274 1.95 8.43 -4.01
C THR A 274 2.08 8.58 -2.49
N LEU A 275 3.30 8.41 -1.95
CA LEU A 275 3.58 8.66 -0.53
C LEU A 275 3.33 10.13 -0.15
N GLN A 276 3.77 11.09 -0.98
CA GLN A 276 3.49 12.51 -0.77
C GLN A 276 2.00 12.81 -0.72
N LYS A 277 1.21 12.25 -1.64
CA LYS A 277 -0.25 12.38 -1.65
C LYS A 277 -0.88 11.80 -0.38
N ALA A 278 -0.40 10.65 0.08
CA ALA A 278 -0.88 10.03 1.32
C ALA A 278 -0.58 10.92 2.55
N VAL A 279 0.64 11.45 2.67
CA VAL A 279 1.03 12.39 3.73
C VAL A 279 0.16 13.64 3.71
N ALA A 280 0.00 14.27 2.54
CA ALA A 280 -0.83 15.45 2.38
C ALA A 280 -2.29 15.20 2.74
N TYR A 281 -2.83 14.03 2.35
CA TYR A 281 -4.18 13.63 2.70
C TYR A 281 -4.36 13.47 4.22
N VAL A 282 -3.45 12.76 4.88
CA VAL A 282 -3.51 12.56 6.35
C VAL A 282 -3.46 13.89 7.09
N ASN A 283 -2.56 14.79 6.71
CA ASN A 283 -2.47 16.11 7.35
C ASN A 283 -3.71 16.95 7.11
N LYS A 284 -4.26 16.94 5.89
CA LYS A 284 -5.54 17.61 5.60
C LYS A 284 -6.68 17.08 6.47
N VAL A 285 -6.78 15.76 6.66
CA VAL A 285 -7.84 15.16 7.50
C VAL A 285 -7.64 15.55 8.97
N ARG A 286 -6.40 15.50 9.47
CA ARG A 286 -6.04 15.90 10.83
C ARG A 286 -6.36 17.36 11.09
N GLU A 287 -5.98 18.27 10.21
CA GLU A 287 -6.29 19.70 10.32
C GLU A 287 -7.80 19.97 10.28
N ALA A 288 -8.53 19.22 9.46
CA ALA A 288 -9.97 19.41 9.30
C ALA A 288 -10.75 19.03 10.56
N ASP A 289 -10.39 17.95 11.24
CA ASP A 289 -11.02 17.51 12.49
C ASP A 289 -10.05 16.63 13.32
N PRO A 290 -9.19 17.23 14.16
CA PRO A 290 -8.17 16.50 14.91
C PRO A 290 -8.76 15.47 15.87
N ILE A 291 -9.91 15.79 16.47
CA ILE A 291 -10.57 14.93 17.46
C ILE A 291 -11.24 13.74 16.81
N LEU A 292 -11.93 13.93 15.68
CA LEU A 292 -12.49 12.80 14.93
C LEU A 292 -11.39 11.84 14.47
N TYR A 293 -10.26 12.39 14.02
CA TYR A 293 -9.10 11.59 13.65
C TYR A 293 -8.54 10.80 14.84
N ALA A 294 -8.31 11.47 15.97
CA ALA A 294 -7.80 10.85 17.19
C ALA A 294 -8.75 9.78 17.76
N ALA A 295 -10.06 10.00 17.67
CA ALA A 295 -11.08 9.02 18.04
C ALA A 295 -11.00 7.75 17.16
N GLY A 296 -10.77 7.91 15.85
CA GLY A 296 -10.54 6.77 14.94
C GLY A 296 -9.30 5.95 15.28
N GLN A 297 -8.30 6.57 15.91
CA GLN A 297 -7.10 5.92 16.45
C GLN A 297 -7.25 5.46 17.91
N GLN A 298 -8.48 5.51 18.47
CA GLN A 298 -8.78 5.17 19.86
C GLN A 298 -7.96 5.96 20.90
N GLN A 299 -7.48 7.15 20.54
CA GLN A 299 -6.74 8.04 21.44
C GLN A 299 -7.66 8.90 22.31
N VAL A 300 -8.92 9.05 21.90
CA VAL A 300 -9.93 9.86 22.59
C VAL A 300 -11.25 9.10 22.64
N ASN A 301 -11.86 9.06 23.82
CA ASN A 301 -13.19 8.46 24.02
C ASN A 301 -14.29 9.46 23.65
N PRO A 302 -15.45 9.02 23.13
CA PRO A 302 -16.61 9.88 22.88
C PRO A 302 -17.07 10.63 24.14
N LEU A 303 -17.67 11.81 23.97
CA LEU A 303 -18.25 12.55 25.09
C LEU A 303 -19.53 11.88 25.59
N ASP A 304 -19.71 11.87 26.90
CA ASP A 304 -20.98 11.49 27.51
C ASP A 304 -21.83 12.76 27.71
N MET A 305 -22.99 12.82 27.08
CA MET A 305 -23.89 13.98 27.15
C MET A 305 -25.22 13.65 27.87
N GLN A 306 -25.28 12.57 28.65
CA GLN A 306 -26.50 12.17 29.36
C GLN A 306 -26.83 13.11 30.52
N SER A 307 -25.81 13.54 31.26
CA SER A 307 -25.94 14.51 32.36
C SER A 307 -24.74 15.47 32.39
N PRO A 308 -24.88 16.64 33.04
CA PRO A 308 -23.77 17.57 33.25
C PRO A 308 -22.56 16.92 33.94
N GLU A 309 -22.77 16.02 34.90
CA GLU A 309 -21.71 15.35 35.65
C GLU A 309 -20.94 14.34 34.77
N ALA A 310 -21.66 13.55 33.98
CA ALA A 310 -21.06 12.61 33.03
C ALA A 310 -20.28 13.37 31.94
N PHE A 311 -20.83 14.48 31.47
CA PHE A 311 -20.17 15.39 30.53
C PHE A 311 -18.88 15.95 31.10
N GLY A 312 -18.91 16.57 32.28
CA GLY A 312 -17.73 17.09 32.95
C GLY A 312 -16.64 16.02 33.15
N SER A 313 -17.03 14.82 33.57
CA SER A 313 -16.09 13.69 33.75
C SER A 313 -15.44 13.25 32.44
N SER A 314 -16.21 13.17 31.35
CA SER A 314 -15.68 12.84 30.02
C SER A 314 -14.71 13.92 29.51
N LEU A 315 -14.96 15.19 29.84
CA LEU A 315 -14.10 16.31 29.50
C LEU A 315 -12.80 16.31 30.30
N THR A 316 -12.82 15.95 31.59
CA THR A 316 -11.59 15.83 32.40
C THR A 316 -10.63 14.80 31.81
N ASN A 317 -11.16 13.62 31.44
CA ASN A 317 -10.36 12.59 30.78
C ASN A 317 -9.81 13.04 29.43
N ARG A 318 -10.57 13.86 28.71
CA ARG A 318 -10.15 14.39 27.41
C ARG A 318 -9.11 15.49 27.55
N ALA A 319 -9.26 16.38 28.54
CA ALA A 319 -8.41 17.55 28.75
C ALA A 319 -6.92 17.21 28.93
N SER A 320 -6.63 16.02 29.48
CA SER A 320 -5.26 15.50 29.63
C SER A 320 -4.65 15.02 28.31
N ALA A 321 -5.45 14.50 27.38
CA ALA A 321 -4.98 13.94 26.11
C ALA A 321 -4.80 15.00 25.00
N ILE A 322 -5.67 16.03 24.98
CA ILE A 322 -5.71 17.00 23.86
C ILE A 322 -4.39 17.75 23.62
N PRO A 323 -3.67 18.26 24.64
CA PRO A 323 -2.42 18.98 24.41
C PRO A 323 -1.35 18.12 23.72
N GLU A 324 -1.26 16.85 24.11
CA GLU A 324 -0.33 15.90 23.48
C GLU A 324 -0.75 15.54 22.06
N ILE A 325 -2.06 15.35 21.82
CA ILE A 325 -2.59 15.10 20.47
C ILE A 325 -2.28 16.27 19.53
N ALA A 326 -2.55 17.50 19.98
CA ALA A 326 -2.28 18.70 19.20
C ALA A 326 -0.78 18.85 18.90
N ARG A 327 0.09 18.58 19.88
CA ARG A 327 1.54 18.63 19.69
C ARG A 327 2.03 17.52 18.75
N HIS A 328 1.57 16.29 18.95
CA HIS A 328 1.99 15.12 18.17
C HIS A 328 1.61 15.25 16.69
N TYR A 329 0.39 15.71 16.41
CA TYR A 329 -0.08 15.89 15.05
C TYR A 329 0.22 17.27 14.45
N GLY A 330 0.71 18.23 15.24
CA GLY A 330 0.95 19.59 14.80
C GLY A 330 -0.33 20.34 14.41
N THR A 331 -1.46 19.99 15.01
CA THR A 331 -2.77 20.60 14.71
C THR A 331 -3.11 21.71 15.71
N PRO A 332 -4.04 22.62 15.37
CA PRO A 332 -4.60 23.56 16.35
C PRO A 332 -5.18 22.82 17.56
N LEU A 333 -5.14 23.47 18.73
CA LEU A 333 -5.76 22.95 19.94
C LEU A 333 -7.29 22.95 19.76
N THR A 334 -7.88 21.77 19.62
CA THR A 334 -9.32 21.56 19.52
C THR A 334 -9.75 20.57 20.59
N VAL A 335 -10.89 20.79 21.25
CA VAL A 335 -11.41 19.90 22.31
C VAL A 335 -12.48 18.96 21.76
N PHE A 336 -13.27 19.44 20.80
CA PHE A 336 -14.38 18.71 20.21
C PHE A 336 -14.12 18.39 18.75
N SER A 337 -14.66 17.27 18.29
CA SER A 337 -14.90 17.09 16.85
C SER A 337 -15.96 18.08 16.37
N LYS A 338 -16.05 18.30 15.06
CA LYS A 338 -17.08 19.16 14.47
C LYS A 338 -18.50 18.67 14.79
N ALA A 339 -18.68 17.35 14.77
CA ALA A 339 -19.96 16.73 15.11
C ALA A 339 -20.34 16.97 16.57
N GLU A 340 -19.40 16.74 17.50
CA GLU A 340 -19.60 17.00 18.92
C GLU A 340 -19.85 18.50 19.20
N ALA A 341 -19.06 19.40 18.61
CA ALA A 341 -19.25 20.85 18.78
C ALA A 341 -20.62 21.31 18.28
N SER A 342 -21.10 20.76 17.17
CA SER A 342 -22.44 21.02 16.64
C SER A 342 -23.52 20.50 17.59
N GLN A 343 -23.36 19.29 18.13
CA GLN A 343 -24.32 18.69 19.07
C GLN A 343 -24.39 19.47 20.37
N ILE A 344 -23.24 19.86 20.94
CA ILE A 344 -23.15 20.71 22.13
C ILE A 344 -23.80 22.06 21.86
N GLY A 345 -23.49 22.71 20.74
CA GLY A 345 -24.08 23.99 20.39
C GLY A 345 -25.60 23.91 20.25
N GLU A 346 -26.12 22.89 19.58
CA GLU A 346 -27.55 22.67 19.44
C GLU A 346 -28.24 22.44 20.80
N MET A 347 -27.64 21.62 21.66
CA MET A 347 -28.12 21.39 23.03
C MET A 347 -28.16 22.71 23.82
N LEU A 348 -27.07 23.48 23.83
CA LEU A 348 -27.00 24.74 24.57
C LEU A 348 -27.99 25.80 24.06
N ARG A 349 -28.35 25.74 22.77
CA ARG A 349 -29.30 26.65 22.11
C ARG A 349 -30.76 26.24 22.32
N THR A 350 -31.05 24.98 22.61
CA THR A 350 -32.41 24.45 22.70
C THR A 350 -32.84 24.12 24.12
N ALA A 351 -31.91 23.75 24.98
CA ALA A 351 -32.17 23.41 26.37
C ALA A 351 -32.64 24.64 27.17
N PRO A 352 -33.37 24.42 28.28
CA PRO A 352 -33.67 25.46 29.26
C PRO A 352 -32.39 26.16 29.73
N ALA A 353 -32.46 27.47 29.97
CA ALA A 353 -31.29 28.27 30.33
C ALA A 353 -30.53 27.74 31.56
N SER A 354 -31.25 27.20 32.57
CA SER A 354 -30.64 26.56 33.74
C SER A 354 -29.83 25.31 33.37
N GLN A 355 -30.33 24.49 32.46
CA GLN A 355 -29.64 23.30 31.97
C GLN A 355 -28.42 23.70 31.13
N SER A 356 -28.54 24.70 30.25
CA SER A 356 -27.40 25.21 29.49
C SER A 356 -26.29 25.76 30.40
N VAL A 357 -26.64 26.48 31.48
CA VAL A 357 -25.67 26.94 32.48
C VAL A 357 -24.99 25.76 33.18
N ALA A 358 -25.73 24.71 33.56
CA ALA A 358 -25.14 23.52 34.19
C ALA A 358 -24.11 22.82 33.28
N TYR A 359 -24.38 22.71 31.98
CA TYR A 359 -23.42 22.16 31.01
C TYR A 359 -22.21 23.07 30.77
N LEU A 360 -22.41 24.39 30.76
CA LEU A 360 -21.29 25.35 30.66
C LEU A 360 -20.41 25.32 31.91
N ASP A 361 -20.99 25.11 33.09
CA ASP A 361 -20.25 24.92 34.33
C ASP A 361 -19.49 23.60 34.35
N ALA A 362 -20.13 22.50 33.95
CA ALA A 362 -19.47 21.21 33.76
C ALA A 362 -18.28 21.30 32.76
N MET A 363 -18.43 22.11 31.70
CA MET A 363 -17.35 22.38 30.75
C MET A 363 -16.17 23.10 31.41
N ARG A 364 -16.45 24.12 32.22
CA ARG A 364 -15.44 24.87 32.98
C ARG A 364 -14.74 23.99 34.01
N GLN A 365 -15.49 23.17 34.74
CA GLN A 365 -14.92 22.26 35.74
C GLN A 365 -14.05 21.16 35.09
N GLY A 366 -14.51 20.59 33.98
CA GLY A 366 -13.80 19.50 33.30
C GLY A 366 -12.58 19.93 32.49
N LEU A 367 -12.61 21.11 31.88
CA LEU A 367 -11.50 21.64 31.07
C LEU A 367 -10.61 22.65 31.82
N GLY A 368 -11.02 23.09 33.01
CA GLY A 368 -10.42 24.20 33.72
C GLY A 368 -10.75 25.55 33.08
N THR A 369 -9.90 26.55 33.32
CA THR A 369 -10.06 27.94 32.83
C THR A 369 -8.95 28.35 31.84
N GLY A 370 -8.21 27.36 31.32
CA GLY A 370 -7.03 27.56 30.47
C GLY A 370 -7.30 27.56 28.97
N ALA A 371 -6.25 27.28 28.20
CA ALA A 371 -6.31 27.25 26.73
C ALA A 371 -7.36 26.26 26.20
N GLN A 372 -7.54 25.10 26.85
CA GLN A 372 -8.54 24.10 26.47
C GLN A 372 -9.97 24.65 26.58
N TYR A 373 -10.29 25.35 27.66
CA TYR A 373 -11.62 25.93 27.86
C TYR A 373 -11.91 27.02 26.83
N SER A 374 -10.95 27.90 26.57
CA SER A 374 -11.09 28.93 25.54
C SER A 374 -11.29 28.35 24.14
N ALA A 375 -10.54 27.29 23.79
CA ALA A 375 -10.70 26.57 22.52
C ALA A 375 -12.07 25.89 22.42
N ALA A 376 -12.55 25.24 23.49
CA ALA A 376 -13.87 24.64 23.53
C ALA A 376 -14.99 25.66 23.29
N LEU A 377 -14.94 26.82 23.96
CA LEU A 377 -15.91 27.90 23.76
C LEU A 377 -15.84 28.48 22.34
N GLN A 378 -14.65 28.62 21.76
CA GLN A 378 -14.48 29.05 20.38
C GLN A 378 -15.15 28.07 19.40
N GLN A 379 -14.97 26.76 19.60
CA GLN A 379 -15.63 25.74 18.77
C GLN A 379 -17.15 25.79 18.88
N VAL A 380 -17.67 25.91 20.11
CA VAL A 380 -19.12 26.03 20.37
C VAL A 380 -19.68 27.33 19.81
N SER A 381 -18.91 28.42 19.77
CA SER A 381 -19.39 29.73 19.32
C SER A 381 -19.93 29.73 17.88
N SER A 382 -19.42 28.84 17.03
CA SER A 382 -19.90 28.67 15.64
C SER A 382 -21.36 28.19 15.57
N TYR A 383 -21.83 27.49 16.61
CA TYR A 383 -23.15 26.86 16.68
C TYR A 383 -24.08 27.52 17.71
N ALA A 384 -23.51 28.02 18.81
CA ALA A 384 -24.24 28.70 19.88
C ALA A 384 -23.48 29.94 20.39
N PRO A 385 -23.46 31.06 19.62
CA PRO A 385 -22.72 32.27 19.99
C PRO A 385 -23.10 32.82 21.37
N SER A 386 -24.40 32.84 21.70
CA SER A 386 -24.87 33.34 23.00
C SER A 386 -24.44 32.46 24.17
N ALA A 387 -24.35 31.14 23.97
CA ALA A 387 -23.86 30.22 24.99
C ALA A 387 -22.34 30.32 25.18
N ALA A 388 -21.59 30.52 24.10
CA ALA A 388 -20.15 30.77 24.19
C ALA A 388 -19.85 32.06 24.98
N VAL A 389 -20.59 33.15 24.72
CA VAL A 389 -20.47 34.40 25.49
C VAL A 389 -20.84 34.18 26.97
N ALA A 390 -21.91 33.43 27.23
CA ALA A 390 -22.30 33.08 28.60
C ALA A 390 -21.18 32.30 29.33
N GLY A 391 -20.54 31.33 28.66
CA GLY A 391 -19.39 30.60 29.19
C GLY A 391 -18.18 31.51 29.50
N ILE A 392 -17.83 32.42 28.58
CA ILE A 392 -16.75 33.40 28.80
C ILE A 392 -17.02 34.27 30.03
N LEU A 393 -18.28 34.65 30.27
CA LEU A 393 -18.64 35.44 31.44
C LEU A 393 -18.56 34.63 32.73
N MET A 394 -18.95 33.35 32.70
CA MET A 394 -18.85 32.44 33.85
C MET A 394 -17.41 32.18 34.29
N ASP A 395 -16.43 32.38 33.41
CA ASP A 395 -15.01 32.25 33.76
C ASP A 395 -14.47 33.40 34.64
N LYS A 396 -15.21 34.52 34.76
CA LYS A 396 -14.73 35.69 35.48
C LYS A 396 -14.83 35.51 37.00
N PRO A 397 -13.76 35.83 37.78
CA PRO A 397 -13.73 35.62 39.23
C PRO A 397 -14.52 36.67 40.06
N GLY A 398 -15.22 37.62 39.42
CA GLY A 398 -15.88 38.74 40.11
C GLY A 398 -17.26 39.09 39.57
N GLY A 399 -18.04 39.85 40.34
CA GLY A 399 -19.37 40.33 39.94
C GLY A 399 -19.33 41.19 38.68
N ILE A 400 -20.31 41.01 37.80
CA ILE A 400 -20.44 41.77 36.56
C ILE A 400 -21.29 43.01 36.84
N VAL A 401 -20.78 44.20 36.53
CA VAL A 401 -21.54 45.45 36.62
C VAL A 401 -22.65 45.41 35.57
N ALA A 402 -23.89 45.17 36.01
CA ALA A 402 -25.07 45.14 35.15
C ALA A 402 -25.63 46.55 34.87
N GLU A 403 -25.48 47.47 35.82
CA GLU A 403 -25.93 48.86 35.70
C GLU A 403 -24.98 49.79 36.45
N LYS A 404 -24.41 50.78 35.73
CA LYS A 404 -23.54 51.79 36.33
C LYS A 404 -24.36 52.98 36.80
N ARG A 405 -24.34 53.29 38.10
CA ARG A 405 -25.17 54.36 38.68
C ARG A 405 -24.31 55.55 39.09
N ARG A 406 -24.79 56.76 38.78
CA ARG A 406 -24.04 58.02 39.03
C ARG A 406 -24.09 58.51 40.48
N PHE A 407 -25.09 58.07 41.24
CA PHE A 407 -25.39 58.59 42.59
C PHE A 407 -25.65 57.47 43.62
N SER A 408 -25.42 56.20 43.26
CA SER A 408 -25.54 55.04 44.15
C SER A 408 -24.60 53.93 43.70
N SER A 409 -24.42 52.89 44.52
CA SER A 409 -23.57 51.74 44.17
C SER A 409 -24.07 51.04 42.91
N ASP A 410 -23.12 50.66 42.05
CA ASP A 410 -23.37 49.88 40.84
C ASP A 410 -24.12 48.58 41.16
N VAL A 411 -25.00 48.16 40.26
CA VAL A 411 -25.71 46.88 40.39
C VAL A 411 -24.80 45.77 39.86
N ASN A 412 -24.25 44.97 40.77
CA ASN A 412 -23.44 43.81 40.42
C ASN A 412 -24.32 42.55 40.37
N VAL A 413 -24.15 41.74 39.32
CA VAL A 413 -24.78 40.43 39.19
C VAL A 413 -23.72 39.34 39.21
N SER A 414 -24.07 38.15 39.69
CA SER A 414 -23.15 37.01 39.61
C SER A 414 -22.92 36.63 38.14
N PRO A 415 -21.73 36.09 37.78
CA PRO A 415 -21.46 35.56 36.46
C PRO A 415 -22.50 34.55 35.96
N GLU A 416 -23.03 33.70 36.84
CA GLU A 416 -24.07 32.72 36.53
C GLU A 416 -25.41 33.40 36.22
N THR A 417 -25.77 34.43 36.99
CA THR A 417 -27.01 35.20 36.79
C THR A 417 -26.95 35.96 35.46
N ALA A 418 -25.79 36.53 35.11
CA ALA A 418 -25.56 37.19 33.82
C ALA A 418 -25.63 36.19 32.66
N ALA A 419 -24.99 35.02 32.79
CA ALA A 419 -25.04 33.95 31.80
C ALA A 419 -26.47 33.45 31.56
N GLN A 420 -27.23 33.20 32.62
CA GLN A 420 -28.65 32.80 32.54
C GLN A 420 -29.49 33.87 31.83
N THR A 421 -29.26 35.15 32.14
CA THR A 421 -29.98 36.26 31.48
C THR A 421 -29.70 36.31 29.98
N ILE A 422 -28.44 36.13 29.55
CA ILE A 422 -28.06 36.09 28.13
C ILE A 422 -28.72 34.92 27.41
N LEU A 423 -28.71 33.74 28.03
CA LEU A 423 -29.27 32.52 27.47
C LEU A 423 -30.81 32.60 27.37
N SER A 424 -31.49 33.06 28.42
CA SER A 424 -32.94 33.29 28.40
C SER A 424 -33.35 34.36 27.38
N GLY A 425 -32.57 35.45 27.27
CA GLY A 425 -32.81 36.49 26.27
C GLY A 425 -32.62 35.99 24.83
N ALA A 426 -31.69 35.07 24.59
CA ALA A 426 -31.51 34.43 23.30
C ALA A 426 -32.70 33.53 22.93
N ALA A 427 -33.22 32.74 23.86
CA ALA A 427 -34.42 31.93 23.67
C ALA A 427 -35.67 32.80 23.38
N ALA A 428 -35.82 33.92 24.09
CA ALA A 428 -36.91 34.87 23.90
C ALA A 428 -36.93 35.48 22.49
N ARG A 429 -35.76 35.82 21.93
CA ARG A 429 -35.65 36.30 20.54
C ARG A 429 -36.05 35.25 19.49
N LYS A 430 -35.99 33.96 19.84
CA LYS A 430 -36.33 32.85 18.94
C LYS A 430 -37.82 32.48 18.96
N GLY A 431 -38.62 33.08 19.85
CA GLY A 431 -40.08 32.87 19.91
C GLY A 431 -40.52 31.55 20.54
N THR A 432 -39.70 30.93 21.40
CA THR A 432 -40.07 29.70 22.13
C THR A 432 -41.13 30.01 23.21
N LYS A 433 -42.18 29.18 23.30
CA LYS A 433 -43.36 29.40 24.17
C LYS A 433 -43.07 29.35 25.68
N ASP A 434 -41.86 28.95 26.09
CA ASP A 434 -41.44 28.81 27.49
C ASP A 434 -40.99 30.13 28.15
N VAL A 435 -41.02 31.25 27.42
CA VAL A 435 -40.68 32.56 28.00
C VAL A 435 -41.92 33.16 28.63
N LYS A 436 -42.22 32.81 29.89
CA LYS A 436 -42.96 33.72 30.76
C LYS A 436 -42.14 35.01 30.84
N GLY A 437 -42.69 36.08 30.27
CA GLY A 437 -42.00 37.37 30.14
C GLY A 437 -41.29 37.74 31.44
N ILE A 438 -39.99 38.04 31.33
CA ILE A 438 -39.25 38.66 32.42
C ILE A 438 -39.97 39.98 32.71
N ALA A 439 -40.51 40.13 33.92
CA ALA A 439 -41.03 41.41 34.34
C ALA A 439 -39.88 42.42 34.31
N MET A 440 -39.94 43.38 33.38
CA MET A 440 -39.07 44.55 33.48
C MET A 440 -39.31 45.23 34.83
N PRO A 441 -38.26 45.67 35.54
CA PRO A 441 -38.45 46.53 36.71
C PRO A 441 -39.27 47.74 36.27
N LYS A 442 -40.36 48.02 37.01
CA LYS A 442 -41.23 49.16 36.74
C LYS A 442 -40.38 50.43 36.76
N ILE A 443 -40.24 51.07 35.61
CA ILE A 443 -39.69 52.42 35.52
C ILE A 443 -40.66 53.33 36.28
N PRO A 444 -40.26 53.98 37.39
CA PRO A 444 -41.14 54.93 38.07
C PRO A 444 -41.43 56.11 37.15
N ILE A 445 -42.70 56.54 37.15
CA ILE A 445 -43.34 57.52 36.23
C ILE A 445 -42.71 58.94 36.25
N CYS A 446 -41.64 59.19 37.01
CA CYS A 446 -40.99 60.50 37.07
C CYS A 446 -39.76 60.59 36.16
N ALA A 447 -39.95 60.54 34.84
CA ALA A 447 -38.95 61.04 33.88
C ALA A 447 -39.58 61.46 32.55
N ARG A 448 -40.81 62.00 32.57
CA ARG A 448 -41.48 62.57 31.38
C ARG A 448 -41.30 64.09 31.22
N ILE A 449 -40.39 64.71 31.98
CA ILE A 449 -40.07 66.14 31.88
C ILE A 449 -38.54 66.34 31.92
N SER A 450 -37.85 65.97 30.84
CA SER A 450 -36.55 66.57 30.48
C SER A 450 -36.10 66.11 29.09
N LEU A 451 -36.95 66.32 28.09
CA LEU A 451 -36.57 66.21 26.67
C LEU A 451 -37.34 67.27 25.86
N MET A 452 -37.43 68.48 26.42
CA MET A 452 -37.97 69.69 25.79
C MET A 452 -36.91 70.80 25.65
N GLN A 453 -35.62 70.49 25.82
CA GLN A 453 -34.52 71.45 25.67
C GLN A 453 -33.26 70.80 25.07
N SER A 454 -33.35 70.40 23.81
CA SER A 454 -32.18 70.36 22.91
C SER A 454 -32.69 70.34 21.48
N GLY A 455 -32.81 71.52 20.88
CA GLY A 455 -33.25 71.69 19.50
C GLY A 455 -32.26 71.06 18.53
N MET A 456 -32.60 69.87 18.02
CA MET A 456 -32.02 69.29 16.81
C MET A 456 -33.14 68.57 16.05
N PRO A 457 -33.32 68.83 14.74
CA PRO A 457 -34.41 68.23 13.96
C PRO A 457 -34.13 66.74 13.67
N LEU A 458 -35.15 65.91 13.89
CA LEU A 458 -35.19 64.49 13.52
C LEU A 458 -35.20 64.31 11.99
N PRO A 459 -34.53 63.28 11.42
CA PRO A 459 -34.75 62.90 10.03
C PRO A 459 -36.09 62.15 9.89
N GLU A 460 -36.94 62.64 8.99
CA GLU A 460 -38.23 62.05 8.64
C GLU A 460 -38.09 60.60 8.13
N MET A 461 -38.67 59.63 8.84
CA MET A 461 -39.04 58.34 8.27
C MET A 461 -40.31 58.50 7.44
N ARG A 462 -40.21 58.33 6.11
CA ARG A 462 -41.38 58.18 5.23
C ARG A 462 -41.95 56.74 5.34
N PRO A 463 -43.29 56.57 5.36
CA PRO A 463 -43.91 55.25 5.39
C PRO A 463 -43.85 54.55 4.01
N ALA A 464 -43.69 53.23 4.06
CA ALA A 464 -43.64 52.33 2.92
C ALA A 464 -44.91 52.42 2.05
N ARG A 465 -44.74 52.64 0.75
CA ARG A 465 -45.81 52.48 -0.24
C ARG A 465 -45.80 51.06 -0.80
N HIS A 466 -46.92 50.37 -0.61
CA HIS A 466 -47.32 49.24 -1.43
C HIS A 466 -47.28 49.60 -2.92
N ARG A 467 -46.70 48.73 -3.75
CA ARG A 467 -47.05 48.62 -5.17
C ARG A 467 -47.27 47.16 -5.58
N PRO A 468 -48.16 46.90 -6.55
CA PRO A 468 -48.80 45.61 -6.76
C PRO A 468 -48.11 44.74 -7.83
N MET A 469 -48.47 43.46 -7.85
CA MET A 469 -48.19 42.48 -8.90
C MET A 469 -48.46 43.02 -10.31
N ARG A 470 -47.56 42.71 -11.25
CA ARG A 470 -47.89 42.67 -12.69
C ARG A 470 -47.23 41.46 -13.35
N TRP A 471 -48.09 40.66 -13.98
CA TRP A 471 -47.77 39.57 -14.90
C TRP A 471 -47.28 40.09 -16.26
N GLN A 472 -46.33 39.38 -16.89
CA GLN A 472 -46.16 39.17 -18.35
C GLN A 472 -44.95 38.23 -18.53
N ARG A 473 -45.11 36.93 -18.78
CA ARG A 473 -45.36 36.22 -20.06
C ARG A 473 -44.36 36.57 -21.18
N THR A 474 -43.42 35.66 -21.43
CA THR A 474 -42.86 35.40 -22.77
C THR A 474 -42.66 33.89 -22.95
N THR A 475 -43.15 33.40 -24.08
CA THR A 475 -43.31 32.03 -24.57
C THR A 475 -42.06 31.54 -25.33
N THR A 476 -41.57 30.35 -24.96
CA THR A 476 -41.26 29.12 -25.75
C THR A 476 -40.54 29.17 -27.14
N PRO A 477 -40.08 28.02 -27.71
CA PRO A 477 -38.70 27.55 -27.71
C PRO A 477 -38.05 27.44 -29.12
N GLY A 478 -36.78 27.06 -29.18
CA GLY A 478 -36.06 26.63 -30.40
C GLY A 478 -34.76 25.94 -30.03
#